data_AF-A0A841BYN6-F1
#
_entry.id   AF-A0A841BYN6-F1
#
_cell.length_a   1.000
_cell.length_b   1.000
_cell.length_c   1.000
_cell.angle_alpha   90.00
_cell.angle_beta   90.00
_cell.angle_gamma   90.00
#
_symmetry.space_group_name_H-M   'P 1'
#
loop_
_entity.id
_entity.type
_entity.pdbx_description
1 polymer ?
#
loop_
_entity_poly.entity_id
_entity_poly.type
_entity_poly.pdbx_seq_one_letter_code
_entity_poly.pdbx_strand_id
1 'polypeptide(L)'
;MSIQDRSAPDRAAGHLAAGLLVDADIVLIPSPPESLWDAAADIEVLIFPARPGEHDRIDQLTGWKWSRFTLAGAPTAAITLKLSHHSTYAAQLGEVTSENLAAALDAGDGLWEALLRLDAIPADARDIDPDLLARVTAIEQVQREPRRADHTFESHRQMTDGFCIFFCFCHPHHPK
;
A
#
# COMPACT_ATOMS: atom_id res chain seq x y z
N MET A 1 1.79 -0.50 5.35
CA MET A 1 0.46 -0.08 4.86
C MET A 1 -0.47 0.09 6.04
N SER A 2 -1.25 1.17 6.06
CA SER A 2 -2.15 1.51 7.17
C SER A 2 -3.61 1.40 6.76
N ILE A 3 -4.42 0.80 7.62
CA ILE A 3 -5.89 0.90 7.61
C ILE A 3 -6.27 2.10 8.45
N GLN A 4 -7.16 2.94 7.93
CA GLN A 4 -7.46 4.26 8.47
C GLN A 4 -8.97 4.44 8.66
N ASP A 5 -9.35 5.11 9.74
CA ASP A 5 -10.63 5.80 9.86
C ASP A 5 -10.48 7.21 9.26
N ARG A 6 -11.15 7.44 8.14
CA ARG A 6 -11.11 8.70 7.42
C ARG A 6 -11.83 9.84 8.14
N SER A 7 -12.68 9.51 9.12
CA SER A 7 -13.38 10.52 9.93
C SER A 7 -12.54 11.09 11.08
N ALA A 8 -11.36 10.50 11.34
CA ALA A 8 -10.44 10.96 12.36
C ALA A 8 -9.85 12.35 12.07
N PRO A 9 -9.43 13.12 13.10
CA PRO A 9 -8.92 14.48 12.92
C PRO A 9 -7.62 14.55 12.12
N ASP A 10 -6.82 13.47 12.12
CA ASP A 10 -5.61 13.33 11.33
C ASP A 10 -5.29 11.84 11.07
N ARG A 11 -4.25 11.58 10.26
CA ARG A 11 -3.83 10.22 9.86
C ARG A 11 -3.22 9.38 10.97
N ALA A 12 -2.63 10.02 11.99
CA ALA A 12 -2.07 9.29 13.13
C ALA A 12 -3.20 8.82 14.04
N ALA A 13 -4.16 9.70 14.35
CA ALA A 13 -5.37 9.38 15.10
C ALA A 13 -6.29 8.41 14.36
N GLY A 14 -6.31 8.46 13.03
CA GLY A 14 -7.10 7.56 12.19
C GLY A 14 -6.51 6.16 12.03
N HIS A 15 -5.29 5.88 12.49
CA HIS A 15 -4.72 4.54 12.34
C HIS A 15 -5.50 3.49 13.14
N LEU A 16 -6.10 2.54 12.43
CA LEU A 16 -6.83 1.43 13.04
C LEU A 16 -5.97 0.17 13.14
N ALA A 17 -5.27 -0.17 12.07
CA ALA A 17 -4.47 -1.39 12.00
C ALA A 17 -3.39 -1.31 10.92
N ALA A 18 -2.33 -2.10 11.08
CA ALA A 18 -1.42 -2.44 10.00
C ALA A 18 -2.03 -3.53 9.12
N GLY A 19 -1.80 -3.44 7.81
CA GLY A 19 -2.20 -4.47 6.85
C GLY A 19 -1.03 -4.88 5.95
N LEU A 20 -1.22 -6.00 5.26
CA LEU A 20 -0.30 -6.57 4.28
C LEU A 20 -0.95 -6.59 2.91
N LEU A 21 -0.29 -6.03 1.90
CA LEU A 21 -0.77 -6.12 0.53
C LEU A 21 -0.42 -7.52 0.02
N VAL A 22 -1.40 -8.40 -0.14
CA VAL A 22 -1.17 -9.82 -0.54
C VAL A 22 -1.39 -10.04 -2.03
N ASP A 23 -2.02 -9.09 -2.71
CA ASP A 23 -2.14 -8.96 -4.16
C ASP A 23 -2.24 -7.47 -4.49
N ALA A 24 -2.16 -7.08 -5.76
CA ALA A 24 -2.22 -5.68 -6.20
C ALA A 24 -3.45 -4.92 -5.67
N ASP A 25 -4.54 -5.61 -5.34
CA ASP A 25 -5.77 -5.01 -4.82
C ASP A 25 -6.39 -5.78 -3.64
N ILE A 26 -5.62 -6.64 -2.96
CA ILE A 26 -6.09 -7.37 -1.78
C ILE A 26 -5.18 -7.06 -0.60
N VAL A 27 -5.80 -6.58 0.48
CA VAL A 27 -5.15 -6.30 1.75
C VAL A 27 -5.57 -7.33 2.79
N LEU A 28 -4.60 -8.00 3.40
CA LEU A 28 -4.79 -8.85 4.57
C LEU A 28 -4.56 -8.04 5.84
N ILE A 29 -5.48 -8.13 6.80
CA ILE A 29 -5.37 -7.51 8.13
C ILE A 29 -5.38 -8.65 9.16
N PRO A 30 -4.20 -9.11 9.61
CA PRO A 30 -4.10 -10.09 10.69
C PRO A 30 -4.51 -9.47 12.02
N SER A 31 -5.23 -10.22 12.87
CA SER A 31 -5.69 -9.76 14.19
C SER A 31 -6.42 -8.40 14.14
N PRO A 32 -7.49 -8.28 13.35
CA PRO A 32 -8.20 -7.02 13.15
C PRO A 32 -8.82 -6.51 14.47
N PRO A 33 -8.74 -5.19 14.76
CA PRO A 33 -9.41 -4.61 15.92
C PRO A 33 -10.93 -4.58 15.73
N GLU A 34 -11.66 -4.47 16.84
CA GLU A 34 -13.13 -4.46 16.81
C GLU A 34 -13.73 -3.24 16.11
N SER A 35 -13.01 -2.13 16.07
CA SER A 35 -13.42 -0.92 15.36
C SER A 35 -13.62 -1.11 13.85
N LEU A 36 -12.96 -2.10 13.24
CA LEU A 36 -13.16 -2.43 11.83
C LEU A 36 -14.53 -3.08 11.54
N TRP A 37 -15.29 -3.42 12.58
CA TRP A 37 -16.64 -3.98 12.43
C TRP A 37 -17.73 -2.92 12.40
N ASP A 38 -17.41 -1.66 12.67
CA ASP A 38 -18.38 -0.59 12.61
C ASP A 38 -18.76 -0.31 11.14
N ALA A 39 -20.01 -0.59 10.79
CA ALA A 39 -20.54 -0.34 9.45
C ALA A 39 -20.61 1.15 9.11
N ALA A 40 -20.53 2.04 10.11
CA ALA A 40 -20.46 3.48 9.92
C ALA A 40 -19.01 3.99 9.73
N ALA A 41 -17.99 3.15 9.95
CA ALA A 41 -16.61 3.56 9.77
C ALA A 41 -16.30 3.86 8.29
N ASP A 42 -15.77 5.05 8.02
CA ASP A 42 -15.30 5.44 6.69
C ASP A 42 -13.87 4.94 6.51
N ILE A 43 -13.72 3.70 6.04
CA ILE A 43 -12.42 3.04 5.96
C ILE A 43 -11.64 3.44 4.71
N GLU A 44 -10.40 3.89 4.93
CA GLU A 44 -9.41 4.12 3.89
C GLU A 44 -8.18 3.25 4.11
N VAL A 45 -7.48 2.94 3.03
CA VAL A 45 -6.21 2.22 3.03
C VAL A 45 -5.13 3.11 2.45
N LEU A 46 -4.06 3.31 3.22
CA LEU A 46 -2.86 4.02 2.80
C LEU A 46 -1.72 3.04 2.54
N ILE A 47 -1.25 3.00 1.30
CA ILE A 47 -0.15 2.14 0.87
C ILE A 47 1.04 3.02 0.49
N PHE A 48 2.15 2.77 1.17
CA PHE A 48 3.41 3.49 1.04
C PHE A 48 4.56 2.56 1.47
N PRO A 49 5.80 2.79 0.98
CA PRO A 49 6.97 2.08 1.48
C PRO A 49 7.22 2.44 2.94
N ALA A 50 7.92 1.59 3.70
CA ALA A 50 8.17 1.82 5.14
C ALA A 50 8.83 3.18 5.44
N ARG A 51 9.63 3.70 4.50
CA ARG A 51 10.27 5.02 4.57
C ARG A 51 10.04 5.78 3.28
N PRO A 52 8.87 6.42 3.09
CA PRO A 52 8.61 7.16 1.87
C PRO A 52 9.44 8.43 1.86
N GLY A 53 10.20 8.60 0.78
CA GLY A 53 10.76 9.89 0.41
C GLY A 53 9.65 10.85 -0.03
N GLU A 54 10.02 12.12 -0.21
CA GLU A 54 9.09 13.18 -0.65
C GLU A 54 8.44 12.90 -2.02
N HIS A 55 9.00 11.95 -2.78
CA HIS A 55 8.58 11.61 -4.13
C HIS A 55 8.00 10.20 -4.26
N ASP A 56 7.97 9.43 -3.16
CA ASP A 56 7.39 8.09 -3.18
C ASP A 56 5.88 8.19 -3.06
N ARG A 57 5.18 7.73 -4.10
CA ARG A 57 3.73 7.84 -4.25
C ARG A 57 2.99 7.24 -3.06
N ILE A 58 2.01 7.94 -2.51
CA ILE A 58 1.11 7.34 -1.52
C ILE A 58 -0.18 6.94 -2.22
N ASP A 59 -0.50 5.64 -2.23
CA ASP A 59 -1.79 5.18 -2.73
C ASP A 59 -2.83 5.31 -1.62
N GLN A 60 -3.86 6.12 -1.89
CA GLN A 60 -5.07 6.25 -1.10
C GLN A 60 -6.18 5.46 -1.78
N LEU A 61 -6.61 4.38 -1.16
CA LEU A 61 -7.57 3.45 -1.75
C LEU A 61 -8.69 3.16 -0.77
N THR A 62 -9.90 2.96 -1.30
CA THR A 62 -11.05 2.54 -0.52
C THR A 62 -11.29 1.05 -0.67
N GLY A 63 -11.83 0.42 0.36
CA GLY A 63 -12.30 -0.95 0.28
C GLY A 63 -13.70 -1.05 -0.32
N TRP A 64 -13.96 -2.03 -1.20
CA TRP A 64 -15.31 -2.30 -1.70
C TRP A 64 -15.90 -3.64 -1.23
N LYS A 65 -15.06 -4.57 -0.78
CA LYS A 65 -15.50 -5.86 -0.26
C LYS A 65 -14.59 -6.35 0.86
N TRP A 66 -15.22 -6.86 1.92
CA TRP A 66 -14.55 -7.46 3.07
C TRP A 66 -14.82 -8.96 3.09
N SER A 67 -13.88 -9.74 3.61
CA SER A 67 -14.09 -11.15 3.93
C SER A 67 -13.40 -11.48 5.24
N ARG A 68 -14.10 -12.22 6.09
CA ARG A 68 -13.68 -12.54 7.45
C ARG A 68 -13.22 -13.98 7.53
N PHE A 69 -12.09 -14.22 8.20
CA PHE A 69 -11.53 -15.54 8.43
C PHE A 69 -11.55 -15.85 9.92
N THR A 70 -12.40 -16.79 10.31
CA THR A 70 -12.62 -17.17 11.70
C THR A 70 -12.68 -18.69 11.80
N LEU A 71 -11.91 -19.26 12.74
CA LEU A 71 -12.05 -20.66 13.13
C LEU A 71 -13.26 -20.79 14.06
N ALA A 72 -14.03 -21.87 13.91
CA ALA A 72 -15.22 -22.10 14.74
C ALA A 72 -14.86 -22.07 16.24
N GLY A 73 -15.54 -21.20 17.00
CA GLY A 73 -15.30 -21.03 18.44
C GLY A 73 -14.08 -20.15 18.81
N ALA A 74 -13.41 -19.53 17.82
CA ALA A 74 -12.28 -18.64 18.05
C ALA A 74 -12.60 -17.18 17.64
N PRO A 75 -11.82 -16.19 18.11
CA PRO A 75 -11.84 -14.84 17.56
C PRO A 75 -11.50 -14.80 16.05
N THR A 76 -11.77 -13.66 15.42
CA THR A 76 -11.35 -13.45 14.03
C THR A 76 -9.84 -13.48 13.90
N ALA A 77 -9.33 -14.40 13.07
CA ALA A 77 -7.90 -14.49 12.80
C ALA A 77 -7.45 -13.40 11.81
N ALA A 78 -8.27 -13.12 10.79
CA ALA A 78 -7.94 -12.15 9.77
C ALA A 78 -9.16 -11.58 9.04
N ILE A 79 -8.94 -10.45 8.38
CA ILE A 79 -9.79 -9.90 7.33
C ILE A 79 -9.00 -9.84 6.04
N THR A 80 -9.66 -10.06 4.90
CA THR A 80 -9.20 -9.51 3.63
C THR A 80 -10.10 -8.38 3.17
N LEU A 81 -9.49 -7.30 2.70
CA LEU A 81 -10.14 -6.14 2.11
C LEU A 81 -9.74 -6.04 0.64
N LYS A 82 -10.72 -6.09 -0.25
CA LYS A 82 -10.54 -5.86 -1.68
C LYS A 82 -10.64 -4.36 -1.96
N LEU A 83 -9.61 -3.81 -2.60
CA LEU A 83 -9.47 -2.40 -2.93
C LEU A 83 -10.27 -2.03 -4.18
N SER A 84 -10.76 -0.79 -4.24
CA SER A 84 -11.53 -0.27 -5.38
C SER A 84 -10.72 -0.19 -6.67
N HIS A 85 -9.40 -0.08 -6.56
CA HIS A 85 -8.44 -0.11 -7.67
C HIS A 85 -7.16 -0.80 -7.24
N HIS A 86 -6.35 -1.22 -8.22
CA HIS A 86 -5.03 -1.77 -7.96
C HIS A 86 -4.10 -0.71 -7.38
N SER A 87 -3.32 -1.10 -6.38
CA SER A 87 -2.16 -0.38 -5.93
C SER A 87 -1.07 -0.38 -7.00
N THR A 88 -0.26 0.67 -6.98
CA THR A 88 1.00 0.78 -7.69
C THR A 88 2.12 -0.04 -7.06
N TYR A 89 1.93 -0.53 -5.84
CA TYR A 89 2.88 -1.36 -5.11
C TYR A 89 2.66 -2.85 -5.41
N ALA A 90 3.76 -3.60 -5.36
CA ALA A 90 3.71 -5.06 -5.46
C ALA A 90 3.23 -5.69 -4.14
N ALA A 91 2.75 -6.93 -4.22
CA ALA A 91 2.44 -7.72 -3.04
C ALA A 91 3.67 -7.85 -2.12
N GLN A 92 3.42 -7.79 -0.81
CA GLN A 92 4.41 -7.91 0.26
C GLN A 92 4.53 -9.34 0.78
N LEU A 93 3.55 -10.19 0.47
CA LEU A 93 3.53 -11.58 0.87
C LEU A 93 4.40 -12.41 -0.08
N GLY A 94 5.43 -13.05 0.47
CA GLY A 94 6.25 -14.05 -0.21
C GLY A 94 5.52 -15.38 -0.39
N GLU A 95 6.23 -16.35 -0.96
CA GLU A 95 5.67 -17.68 -1.17
C GLU A 95 5.47 -18.43 0.16
N VAL A 96 4.24 -18.86 0.43
CA VAL A 96 3.91 -19.69 1.59
C VAL A 96 2.91 -20.78 1.20
N THR A 97 3.18 -22.01 1.60
CA THR A 97 2.24 -23.12 1.40
C THR A 97 1.21 -23.16 2.52
N SER A 98 0.01 -23.67 2.23
CA SER A 98 -1.03 -23.82 3.26
C SER A 98 -0.59 -24.76 4.40
N GLU A 99 0.21 -25.78 4.10
CA GLU A 99 0.75 -26.71 5.10
C GLU A 99 1.71 -26.02 6.07
N ASN A 100 2.68 -25.26 5.54
CA ASN A 100 3.64 -24.53 6.37
C ASN A 100 2.93 -23.47 7.22
N LEU A 101 1.97 -22.76 6.64
CA LEU A 101 1.19 -21.76 7.36
C LEU A 101 0.35 -22.38 8.47
N ALA A 102 -0.30 -23.52 8.22
CA ALA A 102 -1.05 -24.24 9.23
C ALA A 102 -0.15 -24.71 10.38
N ALA A 103 1.00 -25.32 10.08
CA ALA A 103 1.96 -25.74 11.09
C ALA A 103 2.50 -24.55 11.91
N ALA A 104 2.73 -23.40 11.28
CA ALA A 104 3.16 -22.19 11.97
C ALA A 104 2.05 -21.59 12.86
N LEU A 105 0.79 -21.65 12.43
CA LEU A 105 -0.36 -21.22 13.24
C LEU A 105 -0.59 -22.15 14.44
N ASP A 106 -0.42 -23.47 14.25
CA ASP A 106 -0.53 -24.46 15.33
C ASP A 106 0.58 -24.29 16.39
N ALA A 107 1.75 -23.80 15.98
CA ALA A 107 2.85 -23.45 16.89
C ALA A 107 2.57 -22.18 17.72
N GLY A 108 1.55 -21.40 17.36
CA GLY A 108 1.05 -20.27 18.16
C GLY A 108 1.43 -18.87 17.65
N ASP A 109 1.00 -17.89 18.44
CA ASP A 109 1.15 -16.43 18.31
C ASP A 109 0.31 -15.73 17.21
N GLY A 110 -0.50 -16.49 16.48
CA GLY A 110 -1.46 -15.97 15.50
C GLY A 110 -0.85 -15.71 14.12
N LEU A 111 -1.67 -15.18 13.20
CA LEU A 111 -1.32 -15.11 11.79
C LEU A 111 -0.13 -14.20 11.48
N TRP A 112 -0.02 -13.06 12.15
CA TRP A 112 1.09 -12.14 11.92
C TRP A 112 2.44 -12.79 12.24
N GLU A 113 2.55 -13.38 13.43
CA GLU A 113 3.77 -14.03 13.90
C GLU A 113 4.09 -15.30 13.11
N ALA A 114 3.06 -16.04 12.66
CA ALA A 114 3.25 -17.16 11.75
C ALA A 114 3.87 -16.71 10.41
N LEU A 115 3.42 -15.59 9.84
CA LEU A 115 3.97 -15.05 8.58
C LEU A 115 5.40 -14.53 8.76
N LEU A 116 5.71 -13.86 9.88
CA LEU A 116 7.07 -13.44 10.21
C LEU A 116 8.02 -14.63 10.37
N ARG A 117 7.61 -15.66 11.11
CA ARG A 117 8.42 -16.85 11.37
C ARG A 117 8.75 -17.64 10.10
N LEU A 118 7.88 -17.56 9.10
CA LEU A 118 8.06 -18.19 7.80
C LEU A 118 8.84 -17.31 6.81
N ASP A 119 9.37 -16.15 7.25
CA ASP A 119 10.00 -15.14 6.40
C ASP A 119 9.12 -14.73 5.20
N ALA A 120 7.80 -14.85 5.35
CA ALA A 120 6.84 -14.58 4.27
C ALA A 120 6.50 -13.08 4.17
N ILE A 121 6.89 -12.27 5.15
CA ILE A 121 6.72 -10.82 5.14
C ILE A 121 7.95 -10.13 5.75
N PRO A 122 8.22 -8.86 5.41
CA PRO A 122 9.28 -8.09 6.05
C PRO A 122 9.09 -7.96 7.57
N ALA A 123 10.19 -7.98 8.33
CA ALA A 123 10.16 -7.85 9.78
C ALA A 123 9.54 -6.53 10.28
N ASP A 124 9.68 -5.47 9.49
CA ASP A 124 9.15 -4.13 9.76
C ASP A 124 7.75 -3.90 9.16
N ALA A 125 7.11 -4.92 8.57
CA ALA A 125 5.82 -4.75 7.89
C ALA A 125 4.69 -4.28 8.83
N ARG A 126 4.84 -4.50 10.14
CA ARG A 126 3.87 -4.10 11.18
C ARG A 126 4.09 -2.68 11.66
N ASP A 127 5.32 -2.21 11.56
CA ASP A 127 5.78 -1.00 12.21
C ASP A 127 5.38 0.20 11.35
N ILE A 128 4.34 0.90 11.78
CA ILE A 128 3.91 2.15 11.17
C ILE A 128 4.33 3.27 12.09
N ASP A 129 5.31 4.05 11.65
CA ASP A 129 5.78 5.23 12.35
C ASP A 129 4.64 6.29 12.43
N PRO A 130 4.19 6.68 13.63
CA PRO A 130 3.17 7.73 13.79
C PRO A 130 3.61 9.07 13.19
N ASP A 131 4.91 9.39 13.25
CA ASP A 131 5.45 10.61 12.66
C ASP A 131 5.37 10.57 11.13
N LEU A 132 5.50 9.37 10.55
CA LEU A 132 5.25 9.17 9.12
C LEU A 132 3.77 9.45 8.79
N LEU A 133 2.83 8.89 9.56
CA LEU A 133 1.40 9.14 9.33
C LEU A 133 1.07 10.63 9.41
N ALA A 134 1.62 11.35 10.39
CA ALA A 134 1.47 12.80 10.51
C ALA A 134 1.99 13.57 9.28
N ARG A 135 2.99 13.02 8.58
CA ARG A 135 3.59 13.62 7.37
C ARG A 135 2.90 13.24 6.06
N VAL A 136 2.10 12.17 6.02
CA VAL A 136 1.44 11.67 4.79
C VAL A 136 0.73 12.79 4.05
N THR A 137 -0.08 13.60 4.75
CA THR A 137 -0.83 14.71 4.13
C THR A 137 0.10 15.72 3.45
N ALA A 138 1.23 16.06 4.06
CA ALA A 138 2.21 16.98 3.47
C ALA A 138 2.90 16.37 2.23
N ILE A 139 3.25 15.08 2.30
CA ILE A 139 3.84 14.35 1.17
C ILE A 139 2.86 14.32 -0.01
N GLU A 140 1.59 14.01 0.24
CA GLU A 140 0.54 14.00 -0.78
C GLU A 140 0.33 15.38 -1.40
N GLN A 141 0.37 16.44 -0.60
CA GLN A 141 0.22 17.81 -1.10
C GLN A 141 1.34 18.16 -2.08
N VAL A 142 2.59 17.82 -1.74
CA VAL A 142 3.74 17.98 -2.65
C VAL A 142 3.57 17.15 -3.93
N GLN A 143 3.00 15.94 -3.84
CA GLN A 143 2.76 15.07 -5.00
C GLN A 143 1.66 15.58 -5.95
N ARG A 144 0.70 16.35 -5.43
CA ARG A 144 -0.38 16.94 -6.26
C ARG A 144 0.10 18.15 -7.06
N GLU A 145 1.24 18.73 -6.71
CA GLU A 145 1.82 19.84 -7.48
C GLU A 145 2.38 19.32 -8.81
N PRO A 146 1.86 19.76 -9.97
CA PRO A 146 2.36 19.31 -11.25
C PRO A 146 3.82 19.73 -11.40
N ARG A 147 4.70 18.76 -11.65
CA ARG A 147 6.09 19.07 -12.01
C ARG A 147 6.10 19.75 -13.37
N ARG A 148 6.61 20.97 -13.41
CA ARG A 148 6.84 21.72 -14.63
C ARG A 148 8.30 21.55 -15.02
N ALA A 149 8.53 21.08 -16.23
CA ALA A 149 9.85 21.09 -16.84
C ALA A 149 9.83 22.12 -17.95
N ASP A 150 10.58 23.20 -17.77
CA ASP A 150 10.77 24.23 -18.79
C ASP A 150 11.97 23.83 -19.65
N HIS A 151 11.70 23.51 -20.91
CA HIS A 151 12.74 23.19 -21.88
C HIS A 151 12.93 24.39 -22.80
N THR A 152 14.16 24.90 -22.87
CA THR A 152 14.54 25.94 -23.83
C THR A 152 15.38 25.31 -24.92
N PHE A 153 15.11 25.67 -26.16
CA PHE A 153 15.84 25.19 -27.34
C PHE A 153 16.33 26.38 -28.16
N GLU A 154 17.50 26.27 -28.75
CA GLU A 154 18.10 27.36 -29.53
C GLU A 154 17.56 27.40 -30.97
N SER A 155 16.79 26.38 -31.38
CA SER A 155 16.18 26.31 -32.71
C SER A 155 14.95 25.41 -32.72
N HIS A 156 14.09 25.60 -33.72
CA HIS A 156 12.95 24.71 -33.97
C HIS A 156 13.40 23.26 -34.20
N ARG A 157 14.55 23.04 -34.83
CA ARG A 157 15.10 21.69 -35.05
C ARG A 157 15.38 20.98 -33.73
N GLN A 158 16.10 21.62 -32.81
CA GLN A 158 16.38 21.06 -31.48
C GLN A 158 15.10 20.82 -30.67
N MET A 159 14.12 21.71 -30.77
CA MET A 159 12.81 21.53 -30.13
C MET A 159 12.07 20.31 -30.68
N THR A 160 12.06 20.13 -32.00
CA THR A 160 11.48 18.94 -32.64
C THR A 160 12.23 17.67 -32.24
N ASP A 161 13.56 17.68 -32.19
CA ASP A 161 14.34 16.54 -31.67
C ASP A 161 13.97 16.24 -30.20
N GLY A 162 13.72 17.27 -29.38
CA GLY A 162 13.25 17.11 -28.00
C GLY A 162 11.85 16.52 -27.88
N PHE A 163 10.94 16.79 -28.84
CA PHE A 163 9.61 16.19 -28.87
C PHE A 163 9.62 14.68 -29.13
N CYS A 164 10.72 14.14 -29.67
CA CYS A 164 10.90 12.71 -29.89
C CYS A 164 10.74 11.87 -28.59
N ILE A 165 10.95 12.49 -27.42
CA ILE A 165 10.77 11.86 -26.09
C ILE A 165 9.27 11.63 -25.78
N PHE A 166 8.39 12.46 -26.31
CA PHE A 166 6.95 12.44 -26.03
C PHE A 166 6.12 11.84 -27.17
N PHE A 167 6.57 12.05 -28.40
CA PHE A 167 5.91 11.58 -29.60
C PHE A 167 6.94 10.77 -30.38
N CYS A 168 6.84 9.45 -30.36
CA CYS A 168 7.72 8.57 -31.12
C CYS A 168 7.45 8.67 -32.65
N PHE A 169 7.69 9.83 -33.26
CA PHE A 169 7.59 10.04 -34.73
C PHE A 169 8.92 9.78 -35.46
N CYS A 170 9.97 9.46 -34.70
CA CYS A 170 11.35 9.31 -35.14
C CYS A 170 11.59 7.81 -35.41
N HIS A 171 11.39 7.33 -36.64
CA HIS A 171 11.79 5.99 -37.04
C HIS A 171 12.95 6.03 -38.05
N PRO A 172 14.02 5.23 -37.87
CA PRO A 172 14.36 4.35 -36.75
C PRO A 172 15.26 5.02 -35.69
N HIS A 173 15.00 4.74 -34.41
CA HIS A 173 15.89 5.13 -33.30
C HIS A 173 17.13 4.22 -33.29
N HIS A 174 18.30 4.79 -33.52
CA HIS A 174 19.54 4.12 -33.13
C HIS A 174 19.79 4.42 -31.64
N PRO A 175 19.81 3.42 -30.74
CA PRO A 175 20.22 3.63 -29.36
C PRO A 175 21.68 4.10 -29.36
N LYS A 176 21.97 5.16 -28.62
CA LYS A 176 23.33 5.54 -28.23
C LYS A 176 23.58 5.10 -26.80
#